data_AF-A0A2J6X3N2-F1
#
_entry.id   AF-A0A2J6X3N2-F1
#
_cell.length_a   1.000
_cell.length_b   1.000
_cell.length_c   1.000
_cell.angle_alpha   90.00
_cell.angle_beta   90.00
_cell.angle_gamma   90.00
#
_symmetry.space_group_name_H-M   'P 1'
#
loop_
_entity.id
_entity.type
_entity.pdbx_description
1 polymer ?
#
loop_
_entity_poly.entity_id
_entity_poly.type
_entity_poly.pdbx_seq_one_letter_code
_entity_poly.pdbx_strand_id
1 'polypeptide(L)'
;EYVSARTGTAPVGPITVQILADPQCALHGAAYTQTREVHVTTCAAIPPDRAVNILAHEFVHQLAHDHFGEAHLRSDPILLEGWATWDAGRYWLSGAQDFRTFLGGQAPLPLIATHLGKPAAEMNMLYYQWASFVEYLLVTYGHDTFEVVYRSGNGVVGSADYHGVYGVDLATLEASWRTWLQDD
;
A
#
# COMPACT_ATOMS: atom_id res chain seq x y z
N GLU A 1 10.90 12.68 -5.50
CA GLU A 1 10.45 12.61 -6.91
C GLU A 1 9.78 11.29 -7.26
N TYR A 2 10.40 10.13 -7.03
CA TYR A 2 9.83 8.84 -7.45
C TYR A 2 8.38 8.58 -6.97
N VAL A 3 8.14 8.65 -5.66
CA VAL A 3 6.82 8.36 -5.06
C VAL A 3 5.75 9.33 -5.58
N SER A 4 6.06 10.63 -5.61
CA SER A 4 5.18 11.68 -6.15
C SER A 4 4.84 11.47 -7.64
N ALA A 5 5.84 11.06 -8.42
CA ALA A 5 5.72 10.95 -9.88
C ALA A 5 4.89 9.73 -10.30
N ARG A 6 4.95 8.63 -9.54
CA ARG A 6 4.27 7.38 -9.89
C ARG A 6 2.75 7.47 -9.72
N THR A 7 2.29 8.29 -8.78
CA THR A 7 0.85 8.52 -8.52
C THR A 7 0.34 9.86 -9.04
N GLY A 8 1.23 10.70 -9.58
CA GLY A 8 0.88 12.08 -9.96
C GLY A 8 0.47 12.96 -8.77
N THR A 9 0.73 12.50 -7.54
CA THR A 9 0.40 13.24 -6.32
C THR A 9 1.58 14.10 -5.87
N ALA A 10 1.27 15.22 -5.22
CA ALA A 10 2.28 16.13 -4.68
C ALA A 10 1.92 16.51 -3.24
N PRO A 11 2.92 16.68 -2.36
CA PRO A 11 2.64 17.14 -1.01
C PRO A 11 2.08 18.57 -1.07
N VAL A 12 1.00 18.83 -0.34
CA VAL A 12 0.39 20.18 -0.28
C VAL A 12 1.08 21.12 0.72
N GLY A 13 2.09 20.61 1.43
CA GLY A 13 2.89 21.37 2.40
C GLY A 13 4.03 20.53 3.00
N PRO A 14 4.82 21.12 3.92
CA PRO A 14 5.90 20.42 4.60
C PRO A 14 5.40 19.17 5.32
N ILE A 15 6.26 18.15 5.40
CA ILE A 15 6.01 16.88 6.10
C ILE A 15 7.14 16.71 7.10
N THR A 16 6.79 16.52 8.37
CA THR A 16 7.77 16.30 9.44
C THR A 16 8.15 14.83 9.45
N VAL A 17 9.44 14.53 9.31
CA VAL A 17 9.96 13.16 9.42
C VAL A 17 10.64 12.98 10.77
N GLN A 18 10.25 11.95 11.51
CA GLN A 18 10.87 11.54 12.76
C GLN A 18 11.52 10.17 12.61
N ILE A 19 12.81 10.09 12.89
CA ILE A 19 13.56 8.83 12.98
C ILE A 19 13.88 8.60 14.44
N LEU A 20 13.28 7.57 15.02
CA LEU A 20 13.32 7.29 16.44
C LEU A 20 14.13 6.02 16.70
N ALA A 21 14.94 6.03 17.76
CA ALA A 21 15.67 4.85 18.18
C ALA A 21 14.74 3.90 18.95
N ASP A 22 14.70 2.62 18.54
CA ASP A 22 13.92 1.59 19.22
C ASP A 22 14.81 0.77 20.18
N PRO A 23 14.47 0.68 21.48
CA PRO A 23 15.29 -0.02 22.46
C PRO A 23 15.29 -1.55 22.29
N GLN A 24 14.32 -2.11 21.57
CA GLN A 24 14.22 -3.54 21.25
C GLN A 24 14.71 -3.84 19.83
N CYS A 25 15.24 -2.83 19.14
CA CYS A 25 15.64 -2.90 17.74
C CYS A 25 14.51 -3.34 16.79
N ALA A 26 13.29 -2.87 17.04
CA ALA A 26 12.15 -3.09 16.18
C ALA A 26 12.08 -2.06 15.04
N LEU A 27 11.63 -2.50 13.87
CA LEU A 27 11.41 -1.65 12.69
C LEU A 27 9.92 -1.44 12.48
N HIS A 28 9.45 -0.21 12.71
CA HIS A 28 8.05 0.17 12.51
C HIS A 28 7.93 1.53 11.84
N GLY A 29 6.81 1.75 11.14
CA GLY A 29 6.44 3.01 10.52
C GLY A 29 5.06 3.44 11.00
N ALA A 30 4.81 4.75 10.99
CA ALA A 30 3.47 5.30 11.13
C ALA A 30 3.38 6.68 10.46
N ALA A 31 2.32 6.88 9.69
CA ALA A 31 1.92 8.18 9.17
C ALA A 31 0.76 8.78 9.99
N TYR A 32 1.02 9.89 10.66
CA TYR A 32 0.01 10.73 11.29
C TYR A 32 -0.44 11.80 10.29
N THR A 33 -1.30 11.38 9.37
CA THR A 33 -1.58 12.14 8.15
C THR A 33 -2.28 13.47 8.37
N GLN A 34 -3.05 13.59 9.45
CA GLN A 34 -3.73 14.83 9.86
C GLN A 34 -2.76 15.88 10.42
N THR A 35 -1.65 15.48 11.05
CA THR A 35 -0.60 16.39 11.57
C THR A 35 0.61 16.49 10.65
N ARG A 36 0.59 15.77 9.52
CA ARG A 36 1.66 15.73 8.53
C ARG A 36 2.99 15.21 9.08
N GLU A 37 2.91 14.18 9.92
CA GLU A 37 4.08 13.55 10.50
C GLU A 37 4.24 12.12 10.02
N VAL A 38 5.47 11.77 9.63
CA VAL A 38 5.85 10.42 9.27
C VAL A 38 6.94 9.97 10.22
N HIS A 39 6.71 8.87 10.93
CA HIS A 39 7.61 8.34 11.93
C HIS A 39 8.15 6.99 11.46
N VAL A 40 9.44 6.75 11.71
CA VAL A 40 10.06 5.43 11.60
C VAL A 40 10.85 5.14 12.88
N THR A 41 10.59 3.99 13.50
CA THR A 41 11.43 3.48 14.59
C THR A 41 12.45 2.50 14.02
N THR A 42 13.71 2.64 14.41
CA THR A 42 14.81 1.80 13.91
C THR A 42 15.94 1.73 14.92
N CYS A 43 17.02 1.02 14.59
CA CYS A 43 18.17 0.80 15.47
C CYS A 43 19.44 0.65 14.62
N ALA A 44 20.62 0.81 15.22
CA ALA A 44 21.89 0.77 14.51
C ALA A 44 22.20 -0.60 13.84
N ALA A 45 21.54 -1.68 14.26
CA ALA A 45 21.68 -3.01 13.66
C ALA A 45 20.74 -3.23 12.46
N ILE A 46 19.75 -2.37 12.24
CA ILE A 46 18.88 -2.42 11.07
C ILE A 46 19.55 -1.65 9.93
N PRO A 47 19.72 -2.27 8.74
CA PRO A 47 20.25 -1.58 7.57
C PRO A 47 19.45 -0.30 7.22
N PRO A 48 20.11 0.83 6.88
CA PRO A 48 19.41 2.09 6.62
C PRO A 48 18.39 2.03 5.47
N ASP A 49 18.65 1.23 4.45
CA ASP A 49 17.72 0.98 3.35
C ASP A 49 16.39 0.42 3.84
N ARG A 50 16.38 -0.46 4.84
CA ARG A 50 15.15 -0.97 5.45
C ARG A 50 14.33 0.13 6.10
N ALA A 51 14.98 1.08 6.78
CA ALA A 51 14.28 2.24 7.36
C ALA A 51 13.74 3.17 6.27
N VAL A 52 14.48 3.36 5.18
CA VAL A 52 14.03 4.15 4.02
C VAL A 52 12.83 3.50 3.34
N ASN A 53 12.79 2.18 3.23
CA ASN A 53 11.65 1.44 2.64
C ASN A 53 10.36 1.71 3.41
N ILE A 54 10.42 1.62 4.74
CA ILE A 54 9.29 1.90 5.63
C ILE A 54 8.93 3.38 5.53
N LEU A 55 9.91 4.29 5.59
CA LEU A 55 9.65 5.72 5.48
C LEU A 55 8.96 6.09 4.16
N ALA A 56 9.36 5.47 3.04
CA ALA A 56 8.74 5.69 1.75
C ALA A 56 7.27 5.24 1.72
N HIS A 57 6.96 4.09 2.31
CA HIS A 57 5.58 3.60 2.48
C HIS A 57 4.73 4.60 3.27
N GLU A 58 5.22 5.04 4.44
CA GLU A 58 4.50 6.01 5.27
C GLU A 58 4.35 7.39 4.60
N PHE A 59 5.33 7.79 3.79
CA PHE A 59 5.23 9.01 3.00
C PHE A 59 4.10 8.92 1.96
N VAL A 60 3.84 7.74 1.38
CA VAL A 60 2.70 7.56 0.47
C VAL A 60 1.38 7.76 1.20
N HIS A 61 1.23 7.28 2.44
CA HIS A 61 0.02 7.56 3.22
C HIS A 61 -0.20 9.07 3.35
N GLN A 62 0.86 9.85 3.59
CA GLN A 62 0.73 11.31 3.60
C GLN A 62 0.29 11.89 2.26
N LEU A 63 0.89 11.44 1.15
CA LEU A 63 0.51 11.92 -0.19
C LEU A 63 -0.92 11.52 -0.56
N ALA A 64 -1.33 10.31 -0.19
CA ALA A 64 -2.68 9.82 -0.38
C ALA A 64 -3.67 10.64 0.45
N HIS A 65 -3.34 10.99 1.69
CA HIS A 65 -4.18 11.92 2.47
C HIS A 65 -4.26 13.31 1.82
N ASP A 66 -3.16 13.83 1.29
CA ASP A 66 -3.12 15.12 0.59
C ASP A 66 -4.02 15.12 -0.67
N HIS A 67 -4.13 13.99 -1.36
CA HIS A 67 -4.93 13.82 -2.59
C HIS A 67 -6.39 13.42 -2.34
N PHE A 68 -6.62 12.49 -1.41
CA PHE A 68 -7.94 11.90 -1.13
C PHE A 68 -8.67 12.60 0.03
N GLY A 69 -7.95 13.37 0.87
CA GLY A 69 -8.49 14.01 2.06
C GLY A 69 -9.01 12.99 3.08
N GLU A 70 -10.12 13.33 3.75
CA GLU A 70 -10.78 12.47 4.75
C GLU A 70 -11.12 11.06 4.23
N ALA A 71 -11.29 10.88 2.92
CA ALA A 71 -11.53 9.56 2.35
C ALA A 71 -10.37 8.59 2.61
N HIS A 72 -9.12 9.09 2.69
CA HIS A 72 -7.95 8.28 3.03
C HIS A 72 -8.07 7.65 4.42
N LEU A 73 -8.57 8.40 5.41
CA LEU A 73 -8.67 7.94 6.81
C LEU A 73 -9.66 6.79 7.02
N ARG A 74 -10.48 6.52 6.01
CA ARG A 74 -11.55 5.52 6.00
C ARG A 74 -11.55 4.69 4.73
N SER A 75 -10.45 4.71 3.97
CA SER A 75 -10.28 3.84 2.82
C SER A 75 -10.33 2.38 3.27
N ASP A 76 -10.70 1.49 2.35
CA ASP A 76 -10.55 0.06 2.55
C ASP A 76 -9.07 -0.25 2.87
N PRO A 77 -8.75 -0.94 3.99
CA PRO A 77 -7.38 -1.33 4.32
C PRO A 77 -6.63 -2.05 3.19
N ILE A 78 -7.32 -2.82 2.35
CA ILE A 78 -6.72 -3.48 1.17
C ILE A 78 -6.13 -2.42 0.23
N LEU A 79 -6.92 -1.39 -0.08
CA LEU A 79 -6.52 -0.31 -0.98
C LEU A 79 -5.55 0.66 -0.30
N LEU A 80 -5.73 0.92 0.99
CA LEU A 80 -4.91 1.83 1.79
C LEU A 80 -3.46 1.35 1.84
N GLU A 81 -3.24 0.12 2.30
CA GLU A 81 -1.91 -0.48 2.44
C GLU A 81 -1.34 -0.91 1.09
N GLY A 82 -2.20 -1.40 0.19
CA GLY A 82 -1.82 -1.76 -1.17
C GLY A 82 -1.28 -0.56 -1.96
N TRP A 83 -1.94 0.59 -1.87
CA TRP A 83 -1.51 1.82 -2.52
C TRP A 83 -0.17 2.31 -1.98
N ALA A 84 -0.02 2.36 -0.65
CA ALA A 84 1.22 2.75 0.00
C ALA A 84 2.40 1.86 -0.39
N THR A 85 2.18 0.54 -0.40
CA THR A 85 3.19 -0.44 -0.78
C THR A 85 3.51 -0.36 -2.28
N TRP A 86 2.49 -0.22 -3.13
CA TRP A 86 2.63 -0.12 -4.58
C TRP A 86 3.46 1.11 -4.99
N ASP A 87 3.11 2.27 -4.46
CA ASP A 87 3.77 3.52 -4.82
C ASP A 87 5.20 3.60 -4.26
N ALA A 88 5.44 3.04 -3.07
CA ALA A 88 6.79 2.84 -2.53
C ALA A 88 7.58 1.72 -3.23
N GLY A 89 7.03 1.07 -4.27
CA GLY A 89 7.52 -0.20 -4.82
C GLY A 89 9.01 -0.24 -5.19
N ARG A 90 9.62 0.83 -5.69
CA ARG A 90 11.08 0.86 -6.01
C ARG A 90 11.97 0.44 -4.85
N TYR A 91 11.51 0.65 -3.63
CA TYR A 91 12.23 0.30 -2.41
C TYR A 91 12.07 -1.19 -2.00
N TRP A 92 11.04 -1.87 -2.52
CA TRP A 92 10.68 -3.24 -2.15
C TRP A 92 11.01 -4.27 -3.23
N LEU A 93 10.87 -3.89 -4.50
CA LEU A 93 10.83 -4.81 -5.64
C LEU A 93 12.15 -5.55 -5.91
N SER A 94 13.26 -5.19 -5.25
CA SER A 94 14.52 -5.93 -5.31
C SER A 94 15.01 -6.24 -6.75
N GLY A 95 14.74 -5.32 -7.68
CA GLY A 95 15.07 -5.47 -9.10
C GLY A 95 13.94 -5.97 -10.00
N ALA A 96 12.81 -6.42 -9.44
CA ALA A 96 11.59 -6.66 -10.21
C ALA A 96 11.03 -5.34 -10.76
N GLN A 97 10.38 -5.41 -11.93
CA GLN A 97 9.80 -4.23 -12.58
C GLN A 97 8.53 -3.74 -11.88
N ASP A 98 7.73 -4.68 -11.38
CA ASP A 98 6.40 -4.46 -10.86
C ASP A 98 6.01 -5.55 -9.84
N PHE A 99 4.90 -5.35 -9.11
CA PHE A 99 4.50 -6.28 -8.06
C PHE A 99 3.98 -7.62 -8.61
N ARG A 100 3.41 -7.63 -9.82
CA ARG A 100 3.09 -8.88 -10.53
C ARG A 100 4.31 -9.77 -10.70
N THR A 101 5.38 -9.23 -11.26
CA THR A 101 6.65 -9.94 -11.48
C THR A 101 7.30 -10.32 -10.16
N PHE A 102 7.26 -9.44 -9.17
CA PHE A 102 7.83 -9.70 -7.84
C PHE A 102 7.17 -10.87 -7.11
N LEU A 103 5.85 -11.00 -7.23
CA LEU A 103 5.11 -12.14 -6.66
C LEU A 103 5.32 -13.44 -7.44
N GLY A 104 5.71 -13.37 -8.72
CA GLY A 104 5.98 -14.54 -9.55
C GLY A 104 4.80 -15.52 -9.62
N GLY A 105 3.58 -14.99 -9.72
CA GLY A 105 2.35 -15.78 -9.74
C GLY A 105 1.85 -16.28 -8.37
N GLN A 106 2.51 -15.91 -7.27
CA GLN A 106 2.17 -16.40 -5.93
C GLN A 106 1.34 -15.40 -5.13
N ALA A 107 0.17 -15.83 -4.66
CA ALA A 107 -0.67 -15.07 -3.73
C ALA A 107 -1.29 -16.03 -2.68
N PRO A 108 -0.51 -16.54 -1.72
CA PRO A 108 -0.99 -17.58 -0.80
C PRO A 108 -2.13 -17.15 0.14
N LEU A 109 -2.35 -15.85 0.37
CA LEU A 109 -3.35 -15.36 1.32
C LEU A 109 -4.58 -14.78 0.58
N PRO A 110 -5.80 -14.91 1.13
CA PRO A 110 -6.97 -14.19 0.60
C PRO A 110 -6.82 -12.69 0.81
N LEU A 111 -7.39 -11.85 -0.06
CA LEU A 111 -7.27 -10.39 0.07
C LEU A 111 -7.87 -9.87 1.38
N ILE A 112 -8.92 -10.53 1.88
CA ILE A 112 -9.57 -10.18 3.15
C ILE A 112 -8.82 -10.64 4.40
N ALA A 113 -7.62 -11.23 4.26
CA ALA A 113 -6.84 -11.64 5.41
C ALA A 113 -6.51 -10.43 6.32
N THR A 114 -6.55 -10.62 7.63
CA THR A 114 -6.10 -9.60 8.58
C THR A 114 -4.58 -9.52 8.57
N HIS A 115 -3.99 -8.33 8.65
CA HIS A 115 -2.54 -8.17 8.88
C HIS A 115 -2.19 -8.17 10.38
N LEU A 116 -3.18 -7.92 11.26
CA LEU A 116 -2.96 -7.74 12.69
C LEU A 116 -2.54 -9.04 13.39
N GLY A 117 -1.51 -8.95 14.23
CA GLY A 117 -0.99 -10.07 15.01
C GLY A 117 -0.25 -11.15 14.19
N LYS A 118 -0.02 -10.91 12.89
CA LYS A 118 0.74 -11.82 12.04
C LYS A 118 2.25 -11.64 12.20
N PRO A 119 3.05 -12.70 12.01
CA PRO A 119 4.48 -12.55 11.88
C PRO A 119 4.85 -11.62 10.72
N ALA A 120 5.96 -10.89 10.84
CA ALA A 120 6.37 -9.89 9.87
C ALA A 120 6.45 -10.43 8.42
N ALA A 121 6.87 -11.68 8.23
CA ALA A 121 6.93 -12.29 6.90
C ALA A 121 5.54 -12.45 6.25
N GLU A 122 4.53 -12.84 7.02
CA GLU A 122 3.17 -13.02 6.53
C GLU A 122 2.47 -11.66 6.29
N MET A 123 2.72 -10.69 7.18
CA MET A 123 2.28 -9.30 6.99
C MET A 123 2.85 -8.70 5.70
N ASN A 124 4.17 -8.84 5.48
CA ASN A 124 4.82 -8.36 4.27
C ASN A 124 4.24 -9.02 3.01
N MET A 125 4.02 -10.34 3.04
CA MET A 125 3.39 -11.05 1.92
C MET A 125 2.01 -10.48 1.60
N LEU A 126 1.19 -10.20 2.62
CA LEU A 126 -0.13 -9.62 2.44
C LEU A 126 -0.06 -8.22 1.81
N TYR A 127 0.88 -7.38 2.25
CA TYR A 127 1.10 -6.05 1.65
C TYR A 127 1.55 -6.13 0.20
N TYR A 128 2.42 -7.07 -0.16
CA TYR A 128 2.84 -7.26 -1.54
C TYR A 128 1.70 -7.75 -2.44
N GLN A 129 0.84 -8.63 -1.91
CA GLN A 129 -0.38 -9.05 -2.60
C GLN A 129 -1.34 -7.88 -2.81
N TRP A 130 -1.57 -7.05 -1.80
CA TRP A 130 -2.41 -5.86 -1.92
C TRP A 130 -1.84 -4.85 -2.91
N ALA A 131 -0.52 -4.66 -2.92
CA ALA A 131 0.15 -3.81 -3.92
C ALA A 131 -0.03 -4.34 -5.34
N SER A 132 0.10 -5.66 -5.53
CA SER A 132 -0.16 -6.30 -6.81
C SER A 132 -1.64 -6.23 -7.22
N PHE A 133 -2.57 -6.32 -6.27
CA PHE A 133 -3.99 -6.15 -6.54
C PHE A 133 -4.31 -4.72 -6.97
N VAL A 134 -3.74 -3.70 -6.30
CA VAL A 134 -3.82 -2.31 -6.74
C VAL A 134 -3.26 -2.14 -8.16
N GLU A 135 -2.11 -2.75 -8.45
CA GLU A 135 -1.52 -2.74 -9.80
C GLU A 135 -2.48 -3.32 -10.85
N TYR A 136 -3.11 -4.46 -10.56
CA TYR A 136 -4.12 -5.06 -11.42
C TYR A 136 -5.31 -4.13 -11.67
N LEU A 137 -5.81 -3.48 -10.61
CA LEU A 137 -6.93 -2.54 -10.74
C LEU A 137 -6.56 -1.35 -11.62
N LEU A 138 -5.35 -0.80 -11.44
CA LEU A 138 -4.84 0.33 -12.22
C LEU A 138 -4.62 -0.04 -13.69
N VAL A 139 -4.02 -1.21 -13.97
CA VAL A 139 -3.75 -1.68 -15.33
C VAL A 139 -5.03 -2.05 -16.07
N THR A 140 -6.00 -2.66 -15.39
CA THR A 140 -7.20 -3.21 -16.01
C THR A 140 -8.32 -2.17 -16.16
N TYR A 141 -8.49 -1.30 -15.16
CA TYR A 141 -9.62 -0.38 -15.06
C TYR A 141 -9.23 1.10 -15.08
N GLY A 142 -7.94 1.42 -15.01
CA GLY A 142 -7.42 2.78 -15.07
C GLY A 142 -7.47 3.53 -13.73
N HIS A 143 -6.76 4.66 -13.71
CA HIS A 143 -6.56 5.48 -12.50
C HIS A 143 -7.87 6.11 -12.00
N ASP A 144 -8.67 6.68 -12.90
CA ASP A 144 -9.92 7.35 -12.54
C ASP A 144 -10.89 6.40 -11.82
N THR A 145 -11.04 5.18 -12.34
CA THR A 145 -11.89 4.16 -11.71
C THR A 145 -11.32 3.71 -10.36
N PHE A 146 -10.00 3.57 -10.26
CA PHE A 146 -9.34 3.25 -9.00
C PHE A 146 -9.58 4.32 -7.92
N GLU A 147 -9.52 5.60 -8.28
CA GLU A 147 -9.78 6.67 -7.31
C GLU A 147 -11.21 6.65 -6.77
N VAL A 148 -12.20 6.28 -7.61
CA VAL A 148 -13.59 6.13 -7.17
C VAL A 148 -13.70 5.02 -6.13
N VAL A 149 -13.14 3.83 -6.39
CA VAL A 149 -13.22 2.73 -5.41
C VAL A 149 -12.44 3.06 -4.14
N TYR A 150 -11.28 3.71 -4.24
CA TYR A 150 -10.48 4.12 -3.09
C TYR A 150 -11.29 4.99 -2.11
N ARG A 151 -12.03 5.97 -2.64
CA ARG A 151 -12.83 6.90 -1.83
C ARG A 151 -14.08 6.27 -1.20
N SER A 152 -14.50 5.10 -1.67
CA SER A 152 -15.76 4.48 -1.27
C SER A 152 -15.69 3.66 0.02
N GLY A 153 -14.49 3.39 0.54
CA GLY A 153 -14.29 2.60 1.75
C GLY A 153 -14.91 3.18 3.03
N ASN A 154 -14.99 2.33 4.06
CA ASN A 154 -15.43 2.73 5.40
C ASN A 154 -14.48 2.29 6.54
N GLY A 155 -13.24 1.94 6.21
CA GLY A 155 -12.21 1.52 7.18
C GLY A 155 -12.28 0.04 7.58
N VAL A 156 -13.24 -0.73 7.07
CA VAL A 156 -13.28 -2.19 7.24
C VAL A 156 -12.60 -2.87 6.04
N VAL A 157 -11.87 -3.96 6.27
CA VAL A 157 -11.24 -4.76 5.21
C VAL A 157 -12.29 -5.23 4.20
N GLY A 158 -12.09 -4.94 2.92
CA GLY A 158 -13.03 -5.30 1.85
C GLY A 158 -14.29 -4.43 1.80
N SER A 159 -14.27 -3.25 2.41
CA SER A 159 -15.43 -2.35 2.51
C SER A 159 -15.67 -1.41 1.34
N ALA A 160 -14.71 -1.28 0.41
CA ALA A 160 -14.93 -0.42 -0.75
C ALA A 160 -16.08 -0.96 -1.63
N ASP A 161 -16.73 -0.08 -2.38
CA ASP A 161 -17.82 -0.39 -3.29
C ASP A 161 -17.32 -1.02 -4.59
N TYR A 162 -16.67 -2.18 -4.48
CA TYR A 162 -16.15 -2.93 -5.63
C TYR A 162 -17.24 -3.24 -6.65
N HIS A 163 -18.44 -3.64 -6.19
CA HIS A 163 -19.55 -3.97 -7.07
C HIS A 163 -20.10 -2.72 -7.78
N GLY A 164 -20.31 -1.61 -7.07
CA GLY A 164 -20.80 -0.38 -7.69
C GLY A 164 -19.81 0.26 -8.66
N VAL A 165 -18.50 0.09 -8.44
CA VAL A 165 -17.45 0.69 -9.27
C VAL A 165 -17.03 -0.22 -10.44
N TYR A 166 -16.82 -1.51 -10.19
CA TYR A 166 -16.31 -2.46 -11.18
C TYR A 166 -17.38 -3.39 -11.77
N GLY A 167 -18.62 -3.36 -11.25
CA GLY A 167 -19.71 -4.22 -11.68
C GLY A 167 -19.62 -5.67 -11.19
N VAL A 168 -18.63 -5.99 -10.37
CA VAL A 168 -18.36 -7.32 -9.79
C VAL A 168 -17.89 -7.19 -8.35
N ASP A 169 -18.13 -8.22 -7.54
CA ASP A 169 -17.70 -8.21 -6.14
C ASP A 169 -16.19 -8.41 -5.96
N LEU A 170 -15.69 -8.15 -4.75
CA LEU A 170 -14.28 -8.31 -4.40
C LEU A 170 -13.77 -9.75 -4.63
N ALA A 171 -14.60 -10.76 -4.37
CA ALA A 171 -14.20 -12.16 -4.55
C ALA A 171 -13.97 -12.49 -6.03
N THR A 172 -14.80 -11.94 -6.91
CA THR A 172 -14.66 -12.07 -8.37
C THR A 172 -13.41 -11.32 -8.85
N LEU A 173 -13.17 -10.09 -8.36
CA LEU A 173 -11.93 -9.35 -8.67
C LEU A 173 -10.69 -10.08 -8.17
N GLU A 174 -10.74 -10.68 -6.97
CA GLU A 174 -9.64 -11.48 -6.43
C GLU A 174 -9.34 -12.67 -7.35
N ALA A 175 -10.37 -13.39 -7.82
CA ALA A 175 -10.20 -14.49 -8.75
C ALA A 175 -9.60 -14.03 -10.09
N SER A 176 -10.08 -12.93 -10.66
CA SER A 176 -9.53 -12.37 -11.91
C SER A 176 -8.10 -11.88 -11.76
N TRP A 177 -7.76 -11.22 -10.66
CA TRP A 177 -6.39 -10.82 -10.33
C TRP A 177 -5.46 -12.03 -10.20
N ARG A 178 -5.90 -13.12 -9.56
CA ARG A 178 -5.12 -14.35 -9.44
C ARG A 178 -4.83 -15.01 -10.78
N THR A 179 -5.76 -14.93 -11.73
CA THR A 179 -5.48 -15.34 -13.12
C THR A 179 -4.49 -14.40 -13.78
N TRP A 180 -4.70 -13.08 -13.67
CA TRP A 180 -3.78 -12.08 -14.21
C TRP A 180 -2.34 -12.24 -13.68
N LEU A 181 -2.16 -12.65 -12.42
CA LEU A 181 -0.85 -12.95 -11.84
C LEU A 181 -0.11 -14.10 -12.54
N GLN A 182 -0.83 -15.03 -13.15
CA GLN A 182 -0.28 -16.24 -13.79
C GLN A 182 -0.07 -16.07 -15.30
N ASP A 183 -0.71 -15.08 -15.91
CA ASP A 183 -0.52 -14.77 -17.32
C ASP A 183 0.92 -14.23 -17.53
N ASP A 184 1.50 -14.47 -18.70
CA ASP A 184 2.81 -13.92 -19.11
C ASP A 184 2.68 -12.46 -19.61
#